data_AF-A0A1I8H3A6-F1
#
_entry.id   AF-A0A1I8H3A6-F1
#
_cell.length_a   1.000
_cell.length_b   1.000
_cell.length_c   1.000
_cell.angle_alpha   90.00
_cell.angle_beta   90.00
_cell.angle_gamma   90.00
#
_symmetry.space_group_name_H-M   'P 1'
#
loop_
_entity.id
_entity.type
_entity.pdbx_description
1 polymer ?
#
loop_
_entity_poly.entity_id
_entity_poly.type
_entity_poly.pdbx_seq_one_letter_code
_entity_poly.pdbx_strand_id
1 'polypeptide(L)'
;VTDEQLVAGFVETLYQALTYEFKSLPVSDEAPVSASAEFSYPADSHYSQLCSRRMQEEQQQQQQQPTQLSINCVLGRILSVQLLDRLGIDGTLSHYNRLVKFLQDNDTAWDCSKGSLKDFVESLQAPLSVIQSAQHYEAYLTSLVAKDCSVMLTLAPSRLPASELPDSVAHAKDPVSGRGLLMNLAIVDLDPKPFDKIRLNYKEDLEALRGFDATAAKNHRQD
;
A
#
# COMPACT_ATOMS: atom_id res chain seq x y z
N VAL A 1 22.03 8.68 21.82
CA VAL A 1 21.49 8.30 20.49
C VAL A 1 20.12 8.92 20.46
N THR A 2 19.91 9.97 19.67
CA THR A 2 18.67 10.77 19.65
C THR A 2 17.58 10.03 18.87
N ASP A 3 16.31 10.24 19.24
CA ASP A 3 15.10 9.60 18.67
C ASP A 3 15.00 9.67 17.12
N GLU A 4 15.74 10.58 16.48
CA GLU A 4 15.80 10.74 15.02
C GLU A 4 16.54 9.60 14.29
N GLN A 5 17.37 8.80 14.97
CA GLN A 5 18.16 7.73 14.33
C GLN A 5 17.45 6.37 14.27
N LEU A 6 16.35 6.17 15.01
CA LEU A 6 15.66 4.87 15.12
C LEU A 6 14.40 4.76 14.24
N VAL A 7 13.75 5.90 13.93
CA VAL A 7 12.71 6.01 12.90
C VAL A 7 13.27 5.64 11.50
N ALA A 8 14.61 5.67 11.36
CA ALA A 8 15.32 5.35 10.14
C ALA A 8 15.02 3.94 9.61
N GLY A 9 14.93 2.87 10.40
CA GLY A 9 14.82 1.51 9.83
C GLY A 9 13.51 1.23 9.07
N PHE A 10 12.38 1.65 9.62
CA PHE A 10 11.06 1.49 9.00
C PHE A 10 10.87 2.47 7.85
N VAL A 11 11.22 3.74 8.07
CA VAL A 11 11.15 4.78 7.03
C VAL A 11 12.12 4.48 5.90
N GLU A 12 13.30 3.93 6.16
CA GLU A 12 14.29 3.56 5.14
C GLU A 12 13.86 2.33 4.35
N THR A 13 13.19 1.35 4.95
CA THR A 13 12.60 0.22 4.21
C THR A 13 11.48 0.68 3.29
N LEU A 14 10.58 1.54 3.80
CA LEU A 14 9.49 2.14 3.03
C LEU A 14 10.03 3.09 1.95
N TYR A 15 11.01 3.91 2.30
CA TYR A 15 11.66 4.86 1.40
C TYR A 15 12.45 4.13 0.32
N GLN A 16 13.24 3.10 0.65
CA GLN A 16 13.92 2.26 -0.35
C GLN A 16 12.90 1.58 -1.26
N ALA A 17 11.81 1.00 -0.72
CA ALA A 17 10.75 0.40 -1.53
C ALA A 17 10.04 1.42 -2.46
N LEU A 18 9.94 2.68 -2.04
CA LEU A 18 9.22 3.74 -2.77
C LEU A 18 10.13 4.67 -3.60
N THR A 19 11.44 4.64 -3.41
CA THR A 19 12.39 5.59 -4.03
C THR A 19 13.56 4.94 -4.76
N TYR A 20 13.82 3.64 -4.58
CA TYR A 20 14.90 2.97 -5.31
C TYR A 20 14.59 2.93 -6.82
N GLU A 21 15.53 3.49 -7.58
CA GLU A 21 15.58 3.77 -9.03
C GLU A 21 14.71 4.92 -9.58
N PHE A 22 15.10 6.16 -9.24
CA PHE A 22 14.91 7.35 -10.10
C PHE A 22 16.16 7.69 -10.93
N LYS A 23 17.16 6.78 -10.98
CA LYS A 23 18.24 6.89 -11.97
C LYS A 23 17.75 6.21 -13.24
N SER A 24 17.57 7.02 -14.27
CA SER A 24 17.40 6.62 -15.66
C SER A 24 18.20 5.35 -15.98
N LEU A 25 17.51 4.22 -16.09
CA LEU A 25 18.06 3.01 -16.67
C LEU A 25 17.13 2.52 -17.79
N PRO A 26 17.72 1.97 -18.86
CA PRO A 26 17.01 1.63 -20.07
C PRO A 26 15.98 0.53 -19.79
N VAL A 27 14.82 0.69 -20.42
CA VAL A 27 13.74 -0.30 -20.50
C VAL A 27 14.35 -1.68 -20.72
N SER A 28 14.33 -2.51 -19.68
CA SER A 28 14.63 -3.93 -19.76
C SER A 28 13.36 -4.68 -19.38
N ASP A 29 13.03 -5.67 -20.21
CA ASP A 29 11.83 -6.51 -20.16
C ASP A 29 11.80 -7.39 -18.90
N GLU A 30 11.57 -6.78 -17.73
CA GLU A 30 11.22 -7.52 -16.53
C GLU A 30 9.70 -7.67 -16.43
N ALA A 31 9.29 -8.89 -16.04
CA ALA A 31 7.92 -9.36 -16.16
C ALA A 31 6.92 -8.43 -15.44
N PRO A 32 5.75 -8.19 -16.04
CA PRO A 32 4.73 -7.36 -15.42
C PRO A 32 4.29 -7.94 -14.06
N VAL A 33 4.13 -7.08 -13.04
CA VAL A 33 3.41 -7.47 -11.81
C VAL A 33 1.95 -7.62 -12.17
N SER A 34 1.57 -8.83 -12.54
CA SER A 34 0.17 -9.19 -12.69
C SER A 34 -0.38 -9.42 -11.29
N ALA A 35 -1.58 -8.89 -11.02
CA ALA A 35 -2.42 -9.56 -10.05
C ALA A 35 -2.72 -10.94 -10.66
N SER A 36 -1.84 -11.91 -10.37
CA SER A 36 -2.02 -13.29 -10.77
C SER A 36 -3.43 -13.70 -10.35
N ALA A 37 -4.13 -14.40 -11.24
CA ALA A 37 -5.47 -14.96 -11.05
C ALA A 37 -5.57 -16.00 -9.91
N GLU A 38 -4.65 -16.01 -8.96
CA GLU A 38 -4.59 -16.89 -7.80
C GLU A 38 -4.88 -16.17 -6.47
N PHE A 39 -5.18 -14.87 -6.49
CA PHE A 39 -5.94 -14.26 -5.38
C PHE A 39 -7.43 -14.58 -5.59
N SER A 40 -7.78 -15.85 -5.40
CA SER A 40 -9.17 -16.29 -5.35
C SER A 40 -9.67 -16.12 -3.92
N TYR A 41 -10.58 -15.17 -3.71
CA TYR A 41 -11.43 -15.20 -2.52
C TYR A 41 -12.10 -16.57 -2.46
N PRO A 42 -12.29 -17.18 -1.26
CA PRO A 42 -13.15 -18.35 -1.14
C PRO A 42 -14.46 -18.08 -1.87
N ALA A 43 -14.78 -18.92 -2.85
CA ALA A 43 -15.86 -18.70 -3.83
C ALA A 43 -17.26 -18.56 -3.20
N ASP A 44 -17.36 -18.81 -1.89
CA ASP A 44 -18.59 -18.77 -1.10
C ASP A 44 -18.79 -17.45 -0.34
N SER A 45 -17.90 -16.47 -0.49
CA SER A 45 -18.09 -15.12 0.06
C SER A 45 -19.03 -14.30 -0.83
N HIS A 46 -20.12 -13.79 -0.25
CA HIS A 46 -21.08 -12.85 -0.85
C HIS A 46 -20.38 -11.65 -1.56
N TYR A 47 -19.17 -11.29 -1.11
CA TYR A 47 -18.33 -10.25 -1.69
C TYR A 47 -17.86 -10.56 -3.13
N SER A 48 -17.51 -11.82 -3.42
CA SER A 48 -17.00 -12.25 -4.74
C SER A 48 -18.09 -12.15 -5.83
N GLN A 49 -19.34 -12.42 -5.46
CA GLN A 49 -20.49 -12.39 -6.36
C GLN A 49 -20.92 -10.95 -6.71
N LEU A 50 -20.81 -10.02 -5.75
CA LEU A 50 -21.16 -8.61 -5.96
C LEU A 50 -20.11 -7.87 -6.80
N CYS A 51 -18.82 -8.15 -6.61
CA CYS A 51 -17.76 -7.62 -7.47
C CYS A 51 -17.87 -8.12 -8.92
N SER A 52 -18.28 -9.39 -9.11
CA SER A 52 -18.43 -9.99 -10.44
C SER A 52 -19.60 -9.39 -11.25
N ARG A 53 -20.72 -9.04 -10.58
CA ARG A 53 -21.89 -8.43 -11.25
C ARG A 53 -21.61 -7.01 -11.74
N ARG A 54 -20.92 -6.18 -10.95
CA ARG A 54 -20.60 -4.80 -11.34
C ARG A 54 -19.60 -4.74 -12.51
N MET A 55 -18.63 -5.68 -12.54
CA MET A 55 -17.69 -5.82 -13.66
C MET A 55 -18.37 -6.24 -14.98
N GLN A 56 -19.52 -6.94 -14.92
CA GLN A 56 -20.27 -7.33 -16.12
C GLN A 56 -21.14 -6.20 -16.68
N GLU A 57 -21.62 -5.29 -15.83
CA GLU A 57 -22.45 -4.15 -16.26
C GLU A 57 -21.63 -3.01 -16.87
N GLU A 58 -20.37 -2.83 -16.48
CA GLU A 58 -19.47 -1.81 -17.07
C GLU A 58 -18.74 -2.27 -18.34
N GLN A 59 -18.73 -3.56 -18.66
CA GLN A 59 -18.02 -4.11 -19.83
C GLN A 59 -18.68 -3.87 -21.19
N GLN A 60 -19.86 -3.22 -21.25
CA GLN A 60 -20.49 -2.86 -22.52
C GLN A 60 -20.02 -1.52 -23.12
N GLN A 61 -19.17 -0.75 -22.43
CA GLN A 61 -18.56 0.45 -23.00
C GLN A 61 -17.04 0.48 -22.77
N GLN A 62 -16.30 0.28 -23.86
CA GLN A 62 -14.84 0.33 -24.02
C GLN A 62 -14.06 -0.92 -23.58
N GLN A 63 -13.77 -1.77 -24.57
CA GLN A 63 -12.62 -2.69 -24.53
C GLN A 63 -11.32 -1.87 -24.49
N GLN A 64 -10.90 -1.44 -23.31
CA GLN A 64 -9.52 -1.10 -23.03
C GLN A 64 -8.93 -2.27 -22.26
N GLN A 65 -7.85 -2.87 -22.78
CA GLN A 65 -7.08 -3.86 -22.01
C GLN A 65 -6.67 -3.24 -20.67
N PRO A 66 -6.65 -3.99 -19.56
CA PRO A 66 -6.21 -3.46 -18.27
C PRO A 66 -4.79 -2.91 -18.42
N THR A 67 -4.64 -1.58 -18.39
CA THR A 67 -3.35 -0.92 -18.39
C THR A 67 -2.63 -1.30 -17.11
N GLN A 68 -1.73 -2.27 -17.23
CA GLN A 68 -0.92 -2.76 -16.13
C GLN A 68 0.08 -1.68 -15.75
N LEU A 69 0.07 -1.27 -14.46
CA LEU A 69 1.04 -0.30 -13.95
C LEU A 69 2.44 -0.89 -14.06
N SER A 70 3.39 -0.14 -14.63
CA SER A 70 4.78 -0.58 -14.64
C SER A 70 5.31 -0.63 -13.20
N ILE A 71 6.02 -1.71 -12.86
CA ILE A 71 6.54 -1.89 -11.49
C ILE A 71 7.45 -0.74 -11.04
N ASN A 72 8.15 -0.11 -11.99
CA ASN A 72 9.09 0.96 -11.75
C ASN A 72 8.44 2.37 -11.71
N CYS A 73 7.14 2.50 -11.97
CA CYS A 73 6.47 3.78 -11.74
C CYS A 73 6.13 3.96 -10.25
N VAL A 74 5.99 5.21 -9.81
CA VAL A 74 5.65 5.56 -8.41
C VAL A 74 4.40 4.81 -7.94
N LEU A 75 3.36 4.73 -8.76
CA LEU A 75 2.12 4.03 -8.40
C LEU A 75 2.30 2.52 -8.31
N GLY A 76 3.11 1.91 -9.19
CA GLY A 76 3.42 0.49 -9.14
C GLY A 76 4.16 0.10 -7.86
N ARG A 77 5.10 0.94 -7.42
CA ARG A 77 5.82 0.76 -6.14
C ARG A 77 4.90 0.93 -4.94
N ILE A 78 4.07 1.98 -4.92
CA ILE A 78 3.07 2.19 -3.85
C ILE A 78 2.14 0.97 -3.75
N LEU A 79 1.58 0.53 -4.88
CA LEU A 79 0.72 -0.66 -4.91
C LEU A 79 1.44 -1.91 -4.39
N SER A 80 2.70 -2.12 -4.76
CA SER A 80 3.49 -3.26 -4.27
C SER A 80 3.62 -3.26 -2.74
N VAL A 81 3.76 -2.08 -2.12
CA VAL A 81 3.78 -1.94 -0.66
C VAL A 81 2.40 -2.15 -0.04
N GLN A 82 1.34 -1.64 -0.67
CA GLN A 82 -0.04 -1.87 -0.23
C GLN A 82 -0.41 -3.37 -0.22
N LEU A 83 0.16 -4.15 -1.15
CA LEU A 83 -0.03 -5.60 -1.28
C LEU A 83 0.83 -6.44 -0.32
N LEU A 84 1.60 -5.82 0.58
CA LEU A 84 2.25 -6.54 1.69
C LEU A 84 1.22 -7.13 2.68
N ASP A 85 0.05 -6.50 2.79
CA ASP A 85 -1.09 -7.05 3.53
C ASP A 85 -1.82 -8.10 2.70
N ARG A 86 -1.44 -9.37 2.92
CA ARG A 86 -1.99 -10.54 2.22
C ARG A 86 -3.06 -11.29 2.99
N LEU A 87 -3.19 -11.01 4.29
CA LEU A 87 -4.00 -11.82 5.21
C LEU A 87 -5.40 -11.22 5.42
N GLY A 88 -5.59 -9.96 5.03
CA GLY A 88 -6.79 -9.21 5.38
C GLY A 88 -6.85 -8.90 6.87
N ILE A 89 -7.90 -8.19 7.27
CA ILE A 89 -8.01 -7.66 8.63
C ILE A 89 -8.17 -8.78 9.68
N ASP A 90 -8.95 -9.82 9.40
CA ASP A 90 -9.18 -10.96 10.30
C ASP A 90 -7.90 -11.77 10.53
N GLY A 91 -7.20 -12.12 9.44
CA GLY A 91 -5.96 -12.88 9.51
C GLY A 91 -4.87 -12.12 10.27
N THR A 92 -4.76 -10.82 10.00
CA THR A 92 -3.82 -9.94 10.69
C THR A 92 -4.16 -9.79 12.19
N LEU A 93 -5.45 -9.72 12.55
CA LEU A 93 -5.88 -9.60 13.95
C LEU A 93 -5.45 -10.79 14.81
N SER A 94 -5.41 -12.00 14.23
CA SER A 94 -4.88 -13.19 14.91
C SER A 94 -3.40 -13.05 15.26
N HIS A 95 -2.58 -12.52 14.35
CA HIS A 95 -1.17 -12.24 14.60
C HIS A 95 -0.99 -11.13 15.64
N TYR A 96 -1.77 -10.05 15.56
CA TYR A 96 -1.80 -8.99 16.56
C TYR A 96 -2.08 -9.53 17.96
N ASN A 97 -3.13 -10.35 18.13
CA ASN A 97 -3.49 -10.90 19.43
C ASN A 97 -2.37 -11.77 20.02
N ARG A 98 -1.67 -12.54 19.17
CA ARG A 98 -0.50 -13.33 19.59
C ARG A 98 0.64 -12.43 20.07
N LEU A 99 0.90 -11.33 19.36
CA LEU A 99 1.92 -10.35 19.73
C LEU A 99 1.57 -9.64 21.03
N VAL A 100 0.34 -9.16 21.19
CA VAL A 100 -0.13 -8.52 22.43
C VAL A 100 0.08 -9.44 23.63
N LYS A 101 -0.33 -10.71 23.51
CA LYS A 101 -0.13 -11.70 24.58
C LYS A 101 1.35 -11.85 24.92
N PHE A 102 2.22 -12.02 23.93
CA PHE A 102 3.66 -12.16 24.16
C PHE A 102 4.27 -10.92 24.83
N LEU A 103 3.90 -9.73 24.37
CA LEU A 103 4.39 -8.47 24.94
C LEU A 103 3.93 -8.28 26.39
N GLN A 104 2.66 -8.63 26.69
CA GLN A 104 2.12 -8.62 28.05
C GLN A 104 2.81 -9.63 28.97
N ASP A 105 3.03 -10.86 28.48
CA ASP A 105 3.73 -11.92 29.24
C ASP A 105 5.19 -11.53 29.56
N ASN A 106 5.78 -10.59 28.80
CA ASN A 106 7.13 -10.05 29.01
C ASN A 106 7.14 -8.64 29.63
N ASP A 107 6.00 -8.15 30.12
CA ASP A 107 5.82 -6.82 30.73
C ASP A 107 6.43 -5.67 29.90
N THR A 108 6.16 -5.69 28.59
CA THR A 108 6.72 -4.73 27.65
C THR A 108 5.70 -4.28 26.61
N ALA A 109 6.05 -3.24 25.87
CA ALA A 109 5.26 -2.69 24.78
C ALA A 109 6.17 -2.30 23.63
N TRP A 110 5.65 -2.39 22.41
CA TRP A 110 6.34 -1.94 21.21
C TRP A 110 5.71 -0.66 20.66
N ASP A 111 6.56 0.20 20.14
CA ASP A 111 6.21 1.35 19.33
C ASP A 111 7.29 1.50 18.25
N CYS A 112 6.98 2.24 17.19
CA CYS A 112 7.87 2.37 16.03
C CYS A 112 9.19 3.11 16.34
N SER A 113 9.32 3.81 17.48
CA SER A 113 10.59 4.42 17.89
C SER A 113 11.62 3.38 18.34
N LYS A 114 11.17 2.15 18.63
CA LYS A 114 12.04 1.01 18.97
C LYS A 114 12.57 0.26 17.74
N GLY A 115 12.29 0.77 16.54
CA GLY A 115 12.68 0.13 15.28
C GLY A 115 11.75 -1.01 14.90
N SER A 116 12.27 -1.97 14.13
CA SER A 116 11.48 -3.09 13.60
C SER A 116 10.83 -3.92 14.71
N LEU A 117 9.55 -4.23 14.53
CA LEU A 117 8.82 -5.08 15.49
C LEU A 117 9.42 -6.49 15.52
N LYS A 118 9.82 -7.03 14.36
CA LYS A 118 10.49 -8.33 14.27
C LYS A 118 11.75 -8.35 15.11
N ASP A 119 12.65 -7.39 14.89
CA ASP A 119 13.95 -7.35 15.58
C ASP A 119 13.77 -7.11 17.08
N PHE A 120 12.77 -6.31 17.46
CA PHE A 120 12.40 -6.11 18.85
C PHE A 120 11.96 -7.42 19.53
N VAL A 121 11.03 -8.18 18.95
CA VAL A 121 10.59 -9.45 19.56
C VAL A 121 11.68 -10.53 19.53
N GLU A 122 12.55 -10.52 18.51
CA GLU A 122 13.73 -11.39 18.46
C GLU A 122 14.70 -11.10 19.61
N SER A 123 14.91 -9.81 19.95
CA SER A 123 15.75 -9.42 21.08
C SER A 123 15.21 -9.92 22.44
N LEU A 124 13.90 -10.17 22.51
CA LEU A 124 13.21 -10.76 23.67
C LEU A 124 13.19 -12.29 23.65
N GLN A 125 13.96 -12.92 22.75
CA GLN A 125 14.03 -14.38 22.59
C GLN A 125 12.66 -15.01 22.29
N ALA A 126 11.82 -14.30 21.53
CA ALA A 126 10.51 -14.77 21.16
C ALA A 126 10.56 -16.11 20.40
N PRO A 127 9.56 -17.00 20.58
CA PRO A 127 9.45 -18.20 19.76
C PRO A 127 9.19 -17.84 18.30
N LEU A 128 9.58 -18.73 17.38
CA LEU A 128 9.48 -18.50 15.94
C LEU A 128 8.08 -18.08 15.47
N SER A 129 7.02 -18.62 16.09
CA SER A 129 5.63 -18.26 15.77
C SER A 129 5.28 -16.80 16.08
N VAL A 130 5.90 -16.22 17.11
CA VAL A 130 5.75 -14.80 17.46
C VAL A 130 6.57 -13.94 16.52
N ILE A 131 7.78 -14.35 16.17
CA ILE A 131 8.63 -13.66 15.18
C ILE A 131 7.93 -13.56 13.82
N GLN A 132 7.36 -14.68 13.34
CA GLN A 132 6.56 -14.70 12.10
C GLN A 132 5.33 -13.79 12.20
N SER A 133 4.70 -13.74 13.38
CA SER A 133 3.57 -12.83 13.61
C SER A 133 3.98 -11.37 13.58
N ALA A 134 5.16 -11.04 14.13
CA ALA A 134 5.74 -9.71 14.06
C ALA A 134 5.98 -9.29 12.61
N GLN A 135 6.55 -10.17 11.78
CA GLN A 135 6.76 -9.90 10.35
C GLN A 135 5.45 -9.62 9.61
N HIS A 136 4.42 -10.45 9.80
CA HIS A 136 3.12 -10.24 9.18
C HIS A 136 2.44 -8.95 9.66
N TYR A 137 2.54 -8.66 10.95
CA TYR A 137 1.92 -7.47 11.52
C TYR A 137 2.63 -6.18 11.11
N GLU A 138 3.95 -6.21 11.04
CA GLU A 138 4.76 -5.10 10.54
C GLU A 138 4.47 -4.83 9.06
N ALA A 139 4.37 -5.88 8.23
CA ALA A 139 3.95 -5.77 6.84
C ALA A 139 2.56 -5.14 6.69
N TYR A 140 1.62 -5.47 7.58
CA TYR A 140 0.31 -4.82 7.64
C TYR A 140 0.42 -3.33 7.97
N LEU A 141 1.15 -2.94 9.02
CA LEU A 141 1.32 -1.52 9.37
C LEU A 141 1.97 -0.73 8.23
N THR A 142 3.00 -1.30 7.59
CA THR A 142 3.63 -0.75 6.38
C THR A 142 2.61 -0.55 5.26
N SER A 143 1.75 -1.54 5.02
CA SER A 143 0.69 -1.44 4.00
C SER A 143 -0.28 -0.30 4.30
N LEU A 144 -0.62 -0.06 5.57
CA LEU A 144 -1.51 1.03 5.96
C LEU A 144 -0.88 2.40 5.69
N VAL A 145 0.42 2.55 5.91
CA VAL A 145 1.13 3.78 5.54
C VAL A 145 1.01 4.02 4.03
N ALA A 146 1.24 3.00 3.21
CA ALA A 146 1.12 3.14 1.76
C ALA A 146 -0.33 3.34 1.27
N LYS A 147 -1.34 2.82 1.98
CA LYS A 147 -2.76 3.04 1.69
C LYS A 147 -3.19 4.48 1.99
N ASP A 148 -2.59 5.09 3.02
CA ASP A 148 -2.93 6.44 3.48
C ASP A 148 -1.97 7.54 2.97
N CYS A 149 -0.94 7.19 2.19
CA CYS A 149 0.02 8.16 1.68
C CYS A 149 -0.55 9.05 0.56
N SER A 150 0.06 10.21 0.36
CA SER A 150 -0.30 11.14 -0.71
C SER A 150 0.81 11.24 -1.75
N VAL A 151 0.43 11.41 -3.03
CA VAL A 151 1.37 11.68 -4.13
C VAL A 151 1.25 13.15 -4.54
N MET A 152 2.34 13.90 -4.36
CA MET A 152 2.44 15.29 -4.76
C MET A 152 3.16 15.41 -6.10
N LEU A 153 2.45 15.88 -7.13
CA LEU A 153 3.01 16.21 -8.44
C LEU A 153 3.16 17.72 -8.57
N THR A 154 4.39 18.18 -8.75
CA THR A 154 4.70 19.59 -9.03
C THR A 154 5.03 19.76 -10.50
N LEU A 155 4.39 20.73 -11.14
CA LEU A 155 4.62 21.12 -12.52
C LEU A 155 5.13 22.56 -12.57
N ALA A 156 6.27 22.79 -13.22
CA ALA A 156 6.83 24.12 -13.42
C ALA A 156 7.06 24.40 -14.90
N PRO A 157 6.67 25.57 -15.43
CA PRO A 157 6.91 25.90 -16.82
C PRO A 157 8.41 26.03 -17.09
N SER A 158 8.88 25.33 -18.11
CA SER A 158 10.23 25.50 -18.65
C SER A 158 10.28 26.70 -19.60
N ARG A 159 11.45 27.33 -19.68
CA ARG A 159 11.76 28.31 -20.72
C ARG A 159 12.08 27.65 -22.07
N LEU A 160 12.40 26.36 -22.05
CA LEU A 160 12.68 25.54 -23.23
C LEU A 160 11.40 24.78 -23.65
N PRO A 161 11.23 24.52 -24.96
CA PRO A 161 10.23 23.57 -25.42
C PRO A 161 10.53 22.16 -24.90
N ALA A 162 9.49 21.31 -24.81
CA ALA A 162 9.65 19.95 -24.28
C ALA A 162 10.71 19.12 -25.04
N SER A 163 10.83 19.32 -26.36
CA SER A 163 11.80 18.63 -27.22
C SER A 163 13.27 18.99 -26.96
N GLU A 164 13.53 20.08 -26.24
CA GLU A 164 14.88 20.55 -25.92
C GLU A 164 15.26 20.26 -24.45
N LEU A 165 14.36 19.65 -23.68
CA LEU A 165 14.65 19.24 -22.31
C LEU A 165 15.46 17.93 -22.29
N PRO A 166 16.46 17.78 -21.40
CA PRO A 166 17.20 16.54 -21.27
C PRO A 166 16.32 15.38 -20.80
N ASP A 167 16.53 14.17 -21.33
CA ASP A 167 15.84 12.94 -20.90
C ASP A 167 16.10 12.59 -19.43
N SER A 168 17.19 13.11 -18.84
CA SER A 168 17.50 12.96 -17.42
C SER A 168 16.55 13.74 -16.49
N VAL A 169 15.71 14.61 -17.05
CA VAL A 169 14.75 15.41 -16.29
C VAL A 169 13.35 14.97 -16.65
N ALA A 170 12.57 14.57 -15.65
CA ALA A 170 11.16 14.26 -15.85
C ALA A 170 10.42 15.51 -16.37
N HIS A 171 9.84 15.40 -17.56
CA HIS A 171 9.17 16.51 -18.20
C HIS A 171 7.94 16.06 -19.00
N ALA A 172 7.04 16.99 -19.25
CA ALA A 172 5.89 16.82 -20.11
C ALA A 172 5.76 18.00 -21.07
N LYS A 173 4.90 17.86 -22.08
CA LYS A 173 4.52 18.96 -22.97
C LYS A 173 3.17 19.51 -22.51
N ASP A 174 3.09 20.82 -22.32
CA ASP A 174 1.79 21.49 -22.16
C ASP A 174 1.00 21.37 -23.48
N PRO A 175 -0.16 20.70 -23.47
CA PRO A 175 -0.94 20.49 -24.70
C PRO A 175 -1.53 21.79 -25.27
N VAL A 176 -1.66 22.84 -24.45
CA VAL A 176 -2.27 24.12 -24.86
C VAL A 176 -1.20 25.09 -25.35
N SER A 177 -0.14 25.33 -24.56
CA SER A 177 0.89 26.32 -24.92
C SER A 177 2.05 25.74 -25.73
N GLY A 178 2.19 24.40 -25.77
CA GLY A 178 3.30 23.70 -26.40
C GLY A 178 4.64 23.81 -25.65
N ARG A 179 4.68 24.52 -24.51
CA ARG A 179 5.88 24.67 -23.67
C ARG A 179 6.24 23.37 -22.95
N GLY A 180 7.51 23.22 -22.60
CA GLY A 180 7.94 22.16 -21.69
C GLY A 180 7.47 22.43 -20.26
N LEU A 181 7.06 21.37 -19.56
CA LEU A 181 6.76 21.37 -18.13
C LEU A 181 7.77 20.49 -17.43
N LEU A 182 8.51 21.04 -16.48
CA LEU A 182 9.33 20.27 -15.56
C LEU A 182 8.41 19.61 -14.54
N MET A 183 8.62 18.32 -14.30
CA MET A 183 7.82 17.55 -13.38
C MET A 183 8.66 17.08 -12.21
N ASN A 184 8.11 17.15 -11.01
CA ASN A 184 8.67 16.51 -9.84
C ASN A 184 7.57 15.76 -9.08
N LEU A 185 7.90 14.56 -8.60
CA LEU A 185 7.00 13.72 -7.81
C LEU A 185 7.59 13.56 -6.41
N ALA A 186 6.73 13.71 -5.41
CA ALA A 186 7.04 13.39 -4.03
C ALA A 186 5.93 12.53 -3.44
N ILE A 187 6.29 11.62 -2.55
CA ILE A 187 5.35 10.87 -1.74
C ILE A 187 5.41 11.48 -0.34
N VAL A 188 4.27 11.87 0.20
CA VAL A 188 4.14 12.52 1.51
C VAL A 188 3.17 11.72 2.39
N ASP A 189 3.06 12.10 3.67
CA ASP A 189 2.23 11.43 4.69
C ASP A 189 2.67 9.98 5.00
N LEU A 190 3.99 9.77 5.11
CA LEU A 190 4.59 8.45 5.38
C LEU A 190 4.78 8.15 6.87
N ASP A 191 3.91 8.70 7.72
CA ASP A 191 4.02 8.52 9.17
C ASP A 191 3.69 7.09 9.59
N PRO A 192 4.49 6.49 10.50
CA PRO A 192 4.23 5.13 10.97
C PRO A 192 2.89 5.04 11.69
N LYS A 193 2.17 3.94 11.46
CA LYS A 193 0.89 3.69 12.13
C LYS A 193 1.12 3.15 13.55
N PRO A 194 0.30 3.56 14.54
CA PRO A 194 0.44 3.07 15.90
C PRO A 194 0.13 1.57 15.98
N PHE A 195 0.79 0.86 16.91
CA PHE A 195 0.67 -0.58 17.07
C PHE A 195 -0.77 -1.07 17.22
N ASP A 196 -1.64 -0.33 17.93
CA ASP A 196 -3.03 -0.75 18.17
C ASP A 196 -4.02 -0.34 17.06
N LYS A 197 -3.54 0.26 15.95
CA LYS A 197 -4.40 0.78 14.86
C LYS A 197 -5.35 -0.28 14.29
N ILE A 198 -4.95 -1.55 14.27
CA ILE A 198 -5.77 -2.65 13.77
C ILE A 198 -7.13 -2.76 14.47
N ARG A 199 -7.21 -2.41 15.76
CA ARG A 199 -8.47 -2.51 16.52
C ARG A 199 -9.53 -1.54 16.00
N LEU A 200 -9.09 -0.34 15.64
CA LEU A 200 -9.96 0.66 15.02
C LEU A 200 -10.33 0.23 13.60
N ASN A 201 -9.34 -0.16 12.80
CA ASN A 201 -9.56 -0.58 11.42
C ASN A 201 -10.52 -1.78 11.32
N TYR A 202 -10.42 -2.74 12.25
CA TYR A 202 -11.34 -3.87 12.33
C TYR A 202 -12.78 -3.44 12.59
N LYS A 203 -12.97 -2.47 13.49
CA LYS A 203 -14.30 -1.92 13.78
C LYS A 203 -14.88 -1.21 12.54
N GLU A 204 -14.07 -0.38 11.89
CA GLU A 204 -14.47 0.36 10.68
C GLU A 204 -14.81 -0.58 9.53
N ASP A 205 -14.05 -1.66 9.34
CA ASP A 205 -14.31 -2.69 8.32
C ASP A 205 -15.66 -3.39 8.55
N LEU A 206 -15.96 -3.77 9.80
CA LEU A 206 -17.26 -4.36 10.16
C LEU A 206 -18.43 -3.39 9.93
N GLU A 207 -18.25 -2.10 10.21
CA GLU A 207 -19.28 -1.07 9.98
C GLU A 207 -19.52 -0.86 8.48
N ALA A 208 -18.45 -0.82 7.68
CA ALA A 208 -18.54 -0.73 6.23
C ALA A 208 -19.32 -1.91 5.63
N LEU A 209 -18.97 -3.14 6.02
CA LEU A 209 -19.64 -4.36 5.56
C LEU A 209 -21.14 -4.34 5.88
N ARG A 210 -21.52 -3.94 7.10
CA ARG A 210 -22.94 -3.81 7.50
C ARG A 210 -23.69 -2.76 6.65
N GLY A 211 -23.02 -1.65 6.32
CA GLY A 211 -23.59 -0.61 5.47
C GLY A 211 -23.85 -1.09 4.05
N PHE A 212 -22.93 -1.87 3.48
CA PHE A 212 -23.10 -2.49 2.16
C PHE A 212 -24.28 -3.46 2.12
N ASP A 213 -24.38 -4.37 3.09
CA ASP A 213 -25.48 -5.35 3.16
C ASP A 213 -26.85 -4.67 3.30
N ALA A 214 -26.94 -3.63 4.13
CA ALA A 214 -28.17 -2.85 4.29
C ALA A 214 -28.60 -2.13 3.00
N THR A 215 -27.64 -1.72 2.17
CA THR A 215 -27.89 -1.07 0.89
C THR A 215 -28.33 -2.08 -0.17
N ALA A 216 -27.66 -3.24 -0.24
CA ALA A 216 -28.06 -4.34 -1.12
C ALA A 216 -29.48 -4.85 -0.81
N ALA A 217 -29.83 -4.98 0.47
CA ALA A 217 -31.15 -5.41 0.92
C ALA A 217 -32.27 -4.39 0.70
N LYS A 218 -31.95 -3.10 0.47
CA LYS A 218 -32.92 -2.07 0.06
C LYS A 218 -33.15 -2.11 -1.45
N ASN A 219 -32.09 -2.28 -2.23
CA ASN A 219 -32.19 -2.35 -3.69
C ASN A 219 -32.99 -3.58 -4.14
N HIS A 220 -32.80 -4.74 -3.51
CA HIS A 220 -33.61 -5.95 -3.79
C HIS A 220 -35.07 -5.90 -3.32
N ARG A 221 -35.49 -4.85 -2.58
CA ARG A 221 -36.89 -4.64 -2.18
C ARG A 221 -37.63 -3.64 -3.08
N GLN A 222 -36.94 -3.04 -4.06
CA GLN A 222 -37.52 -2.07 -5.00
C GLN A 222 -37.71 -2.64 -6.42
N ASP A 223 -37.27 -3.88 -6.66
CA ASP A 223 -37.58 -4.69 -7.85
C ASP A 223 -38.74 -5.66 -7.57
#